data_AF-A0A534ILU4-F1
#
_entry.id   AF-A0A534ILU4-F1
#
_cell.length_a   1.000
_cell.length_b   1.000
_cell.length_c   1.000
_cell.angle_alpha   90.00
_cell.angle_beta   90.00
_cell.angle_gamma   90.00
#
_symmetry.space_group_name_H-M   'P 1'
#
loop_
_entity.id
_entity.type
_entity.pdbx_description
1 polymer ?
#
loop_
_entity_poly.entity_id
_entity_poly.type
_entity_poly.pdbx_seq_one_letter_code
_entity_poly.pdbx_strand_id
1 'polypeptide(L)'
;MTLAVVAVGGNAISPPKDTGLAAMKSHIVKTAARLADLVEAGYELVVTQVVVDPADPAFKEPTKPVGPVYESEQEIVVLRAKGWRMVKDPRGGWRRVVPSPRPLEIVEKDVIAAILKAGDHALLIAAGGGGIPVVRRGNGFHGVEAVVDKDLASAVLAKGIRAELFVIITDVSKVALRYGKPDAVNLDRLTPAEARHHLQAGEFPAGSMGPKIEVIADLDTVLEAVSGRAGTTIA
;
A
#
# COMPACT_ATOMS: atom_id res chain seq x y z
N MET A 1 -23.04 -5.58 14.64
CA MET A 1 -21.92 -4.63 14.74
C MET A 1 -21.29 -4.55 13.37
N THR A 2 -21.15 -3.35 12.84
CA THR A 2 -20.59 -3.11 11.51
C THR A 2 -19.11 -2.89 11.68
N LEU A 3 -18.25 -3.35 10.79
CA LEU A 3 -16.79 -3.17 10.87
C LEU A 3 -16.35 -2.14 9.79
N ALA A 4 -15.39 -1.24 10.11
CA ALA A 4 -15.13 -0.05 9.27
C ALA A 4 -14.03 -0.36 8.25
N VAL A 5 -13.51 0.61 7.48
CA VAL A 5 -12.21 0.54 6.77
C VAL A 5 -11.53 1.91 6.90
N VAL A 6 -10.35 1.98 7.54
CA VAL A 6 -9.55 3.19 7.75
C VAL A 6 -8.09 2.90 7.43
N ALA A 7 -7.74 3.14 6.18
CA ALA A 7 -6.36 3.25 5.77
C ALA A 7 -5.85 4.66 6.10
N VAL A 8 -5.07 4.79 7.18
CA VAL A 8 -4.33 6.02 7.45
C VAL A 8 -3.08 6.04 6.57
N GLY A 9 -3.26 6.39 5.30
CA GLY A 9 -2.14 6.62 4.40
C GLY A 9 -1.33 7.85 4.83
N GLY A 10 -0.07 7.95 4.39
CA GLY A 10 0.80 9.09 4.71
C GLY A 10 0.19 10.46 4.39
N ASN A 11 -0.72 10.55 3.41
CA ASN A 11 -1.44 11.78 3.05
C ASN A 11 -2.48 12.22 4.11
N ALA A 12 -3.01 11.30 4.91
CA ALA A 12 -3.91 11.62 6.02
C ALA A 12 -3.14 12.20 7.23
N ILE A 13 -1.83 11.91 7.33
CA ILE A 13 -0.91 12.41 8.35
C ILE A 13 -0.16 13.67 7.87
N SER A 14 0.05 13.81 6.56
CA SER A 14 0.80 14.91 5.93
C SER A 14 0.13 15.33 4.61
N PRO A 15 -0.81 16.29 4.62
CA PRO A 15 -1.36 16.84 3.40
C PRO A 15 -0.27 17.62 2.63
N PRO A 16 -0.37 17.71 1.30
CA PRO A 16 0.71 18.22 0.43
C PRO A 16 1.20 19.64 0.74
N LYS A 17 0.43 20.43 1.48
CA LYS A 17 0.67 21.86 1.73
C LYS A 17 1.15 22.16 3.16
N ASP A 18 1.18 21.19 4.08
CA ASP A 18 1.50 21.47 5.48
C ASP A 18 2.23 20.30 6.17
N THR A 19 3.56 20.40 6.21
CA THR A 19 4.46 19.28 6.55
C THR A 19 5.38 19.56 7.71
N GLY A 20 5.10 20.61 8.48
CA GLY A 20 5.74 20.84 9.76
C GLY A 20 5.36 19.76 10.77
N LEU A 21 6.25 19.47 11.72
CA LEU A 21 6.00 18.48 12.79
C LEU A 21 4.71 18.77 13.57
N ALA A 22 4.40 20.05 13.78
CA ALA A 22 3.16 20.49 14.42
C ALA A 22 1.91 20.17 13.59
N ALA A 23 1.98 20.35 12.26
CA ALA A 23 0.91 20.01 11.34
C ALA A 23 0.70 18.49 11.29
N MET A 24 1.77 17.71 11.19
CA MET A 24 1.70 16.24 11.25
C MET A 24 1.03 15.77 12.55
N LYS A 25 1.41 16.34 13.69
CA LYS A 25 0.78 16.04 14.98
C LYS A 25 -0.71 16.41 14.99
N SER A 26 -1.07 17.58 14.48
CA SER A 26 -2.48 18.01 14.35
C SER A 26 -3.29 17.04 13.47
N HIS A 27 -2.72 16.58 12.37
CA HIS A 27 -3.39 15.61 11.49
C HIS A 27 -3.55 14.25 12.14
N ILE A 28 -2.54 13.74 12.82
CA ILE A 28 -2.66 12.49 13.60
C ILE A 28 -3.80 12.60 14.62
N VAL A 29 -3.89 13.72 15.34
CA VAL A 29 -4.97 13.94 16.31
C VAL A 29 -6.35 13.97 15.62
N LYS A 30 -6.48 14.66 14.49
CA LYS A 30 -7.73 14.70 13.70
C LYS A 30 -8.10 13.32 13.17
N THR A 31 -7.15 12.56 12.64
CA THR A 31 -7.37 11.19 12.16
C THR A 31 -7.77 10.28 13.32
N ALA A 32 -7.08 10.36 14.47
CA ALA A 32 -7.40 9.58 15.65
C ALA A 32 -8.82 9.86 16.16
N ALA A 33 -9.27 11.11 16.13
CA ALA A 33 -10.67 11.44 16.45
C ALA A 33 -11.65 10.75 15.51
N ARG A 34 -11.37 10.69 14.20
CA ARG A 34 -12.22 9.95 13.24
C ARG A 34 -12.19 8.44 13.43
N LEU A 35 -11.07 7.89 13.88
CA LEU A 35 -10.99 6.48 14.29
C LEU A 35 -11.88 6.25 15.52
N ALA A 36 -11.85 7.15 16.51
CA ALA A 36 -12.71 7.06 17.69
C ALA A 36 -14.20 7.12 17.32
N ASP A 37 -14.61 8.03 16.43
CA ASP A 37 -15.99 8.12 15.91
C ASP A 37 -16.46 6.75 15.34
N LEU A 38 -15.56 6.02 14.67
CA LEU A 38 -15.89 4.69 14.13
C LEU A 38 -16.01 3.64 15.23
N VAL A 39 -15.10 3.64 16.21
CA VAL A 39 -15.24 2.73 17.36
C VAL A 39 -16.57 2.97 18.09
N GLU A 40 -16.96 4.23 18.31
CA GLU A 40 -18.24 4.60 18.92
C GLU A 40 -19.45 4.17 18.09
N ALA A 41 -19.34 4.21 16.76
CA ALA A 41 -20.36 3.71 15.85
C ALA A 41 -20.40 2.16 15.76
N GLY A 42 -19.61 1.46 16.57
CA GLY A 42 -19.62 0.01 16.70
C GLY A 42 -18.68 -0.73 15.75
N TYR A 43 -17.72 -0.01 15.16
CA TYR A 43 -16.71 -0.54 14.25
C TYR A 43 -15.46 -1.02 14.96
N GLU A 44 -15.03 -2.26 14.70
CA GLU A 44 -13.72 -2.74 15.15
C GLU A 44 -12.61 -2.27 14.20
N LEU A 45 -11.49 -1.83 14.78
CA LEU A 45 -10.34 -1.32 14.03
C LEU A 45 -9.11 -2.15 14.43
N VAL A 46 -8.39 -2.69 13.45
CA VAL A 46 -7.15 -3.44 13.72
C VAL A 46 -5.95 -2.62 13.27
N VAL A 47 -5.12 -2.22 14.23
CA VAL A 47 -3.79 -1.66 13.93
C VAL A 47 -2.91 -2.81 13.44
N THR A 48 -2.36 -2.67 12.24
CA THR A 48 -1.65 -3.77 11.57
C THR A 48 -0.16 -3.53 11.52
N GLN A 49 0.62 -4.49 11.99
CA GLN A 49 2.06 -4.57 11.79
C GLN A 49 2.37 -5.53 10.63
N VAL A 50 3.40 -5.20 9.87
CA VAL A 50 3.82 -5.98 8.70
C VAL A 50 5.28 -6.33 8.82
N VAL A 51 5.55 -7.63 8.86
CA VAL A 51 6.91 -8.17 8.92
C VAL A 51 7.59 -7.94 7.58
N VAL A 52 8.80 -7.41 7.62
CA VAL A 52 9.68 -7.18 6.46
C VAL A 52 11.05 -7.78 6.72
N ASP A 53 11.80 -8.10 5.66
CA ASP A 53 13.17 -8.60 5.79
C ASP A 53 14.13 -7.44 6.13
N PRO A 54 14.88 -7.47 7.25
CA PRO A 54 15.91 -6.46 7.53
C PRO A 54 17.02 -6.39 6.47
N ALA A 55 17.20 -7.44 5.66
CA ALA A 55 18.17 -7.49 4.57
C ALA A 55 17.59 -7.07 3.21
N ASP A 56 16.31 -6.64 3.15
CA ASP A 56 15.67 -6.23 1.91
C ASP A 56 16.48 -5.12 1.20
N PRO A 57 16.79 -5.27 -0.11
CA PRO A 57 17.55 -4.27 -0.87
C PRO A 57 16.95 -2.86 -0.82
N ALA A 58 15.64 -2.72 -0.64
CA ALA A 58 14.96 -1.43 -0.55
C ALA A 58 15.47 -0.55 0.60
N PHE A 59 16.07 -1.13 1.65
CA PHE A 59 16.72 -0.35 2.71
C PHE A 59 18.00 0.35 2.23
N LYS A 60 18.72 -0.24 1.27
CA LYS A 60 19.91 0.35 0.65
C LYS A 60 19.55 1.32 -0.47
N GLU A 61 18.48 1.01 -1.20
CA GLU A 61 18.00 1.77 -2.35
C GLU A 61 16.53 2.17 -2.18
N PRO A 62 16.26 3.24 -1.40
CA PRO A 62 14.90 3.70 -1.18
C PRO A 62 14.35 4.39 -2.44
N THR A 63 13.16 3.97 -2.87
CA THR A 63 12.53 4.45 -4.11
C THR A 63 11.15 5.07 -3.88
N LYS A 64 10.47 4.78 -2.76
CA LYS A 64 9.07 5.15 -2.54
C LYS A 64 8.93 6.61 -2.14
N PRO A 65 8.30 7.47 -2.96
CA PRO A 65 8.13 8.88 -2.63
C PRO A 65 7.09 9.05 -1.51
N VAL A 66 7.42 9.87 -0.51
CA VAL A 66 6.53 10.20 0.63
C VAL A 66 6.50 11.71 0.89
N GLY A 67 5.48 12.17 1.61
CA GLY A 67 5.36 13.57 2.02
C GLY A 67 5.06 14.54 0.87
N PRO A 68 5.38 15.83 1.05
CA PRO A 68 5.05 16.90 0.11
C PRO A 68 6.09 17.00 -1.01
N VAL A 69 5.78 17.79 -2.03
CA VAL A 69 6.75 18.22 -3.04
C VAL A 69 7.52 19.44 -2.52
N TYR A 70 8.84 19.41 -2.67
CA TYR A 70 9.76 20.48 -2.31
C TYR A 70 10.32 21.14 -3.57
N GLU A 71 10.27 22.47 -3.64
CA GLU A 71 10.72 23.21 -4.83
C GLU A 71 12.07 23.93 -4.60
N SER A 72 12.38 24.30 -3.36
CA SER A 72 13.57 25.08 -3.04
C SER A 72 14.81 24.21 -2.97
N GLU A 73 15.78 24.45 -3.87
CA GLU A 73 17.10 23.81 -3.85
C GLU A 73 17.83 24.02 -2.51
N GLN A 74 17.66 25.19 -1.86
CA GLN A 74 18.23 25.47 -0.55
C GLN A 74 17.62 24.58 0.54
N GLU A 75 16.30 24.38 0.51
CA GLU A 75 15.61 23.48 1.42
C GLU A 75 16.07 22.03 1.23
N ILE A 76 16.26 21.61 -0.02
CA ILE A 76 16.72 20.26 -0.37
C ILE A 76 18.13 19.97 0.15
N VAL A 77 19.04 20.96 0.11
CA VAL A 77 20.38 20.83 0.71
C VAL A 77 20.26 20.55 2.22
N VAL A 78 19.39 21.28 2.92
CA VAL A 78 19.16 21.08 4.36
C VAL A 78 18.53 19.71 4.64
N LEU A 79 17.57 19.26 3.83
CA LEU A 79 16.92 17.96 4.00
C LEU A 79 17.89 16.80 3.74
N ARG A 80 18.77 16.91 2.74
CA ARG A 80 19.84 15.93 2.50
C ARG A 80 20.84 15.89 3.65
N ALA A 81 21.19 17.04 4.23
CA ALA A 81 22.05 17.10 5.41
C ALA A 81 21.43 16.42 6.65
N LYS A 82 20.09 16.34 6.72
CA LYS A 82 19.34 15.56 7.73
C LYS A 82 19.24 14.06 7.39
N GLY A 83 19.96 13.59 6.36
CA GLY A 83 19.97 12.20 5.93
C GLY A 83 18.80 11.78 5.05
N TRP A 84 17.93 12.72 4.63
CA TRP A 84 16.82 12.37 3.74
C TRP A 84 17.32 12.14 2.32
N ARG A 85 16.93 11.01 1.74
CA ARG A 85 17.08 10.79 0.31
C ARG A 85 16.00 11.54 -0.44
N MET A 86 16.41 12.35 -1.42
CA MET A 86 15.53 13.22 -2.19
C MET A 86 15.68 12.91 -3.68
N VAL A 87 14.57 12.67 -4.38
CA VAL A 87 14.53 12.43 -5.83
C VAL A 87 13.66 13.48 -6.53
N LYS A 88 13.89 13.74 -7.81
CA LYS A 88 13.00 14.60 -8.60
C LYS A 88 11.67 13.88 -8.84
N ASP A 89 10.54 14.56 -8.64
CA ASP A 89 9.22 14.04 -9.02
C ASP A 89 8.99 14.32 -10.53
N PRO A 90 8.49 13.35 -11.31
CA PRO A 90 8.19 13.58 -12.74
C PRO A 90 7.23 14.74 -13.01
N ARG A 91 6.40 15.12 -12.03
CA ARG A 91 5.46 16.25 -12.10
C ARG A 91 6.09 17.59 -11.70
N GLY A 92 7.37 17.61 -11.35
CA GLY A 92 8.10 18.81 -10.91
C GLY A 92 8.43 18.79 -9.41
N GLY A 93 9.52 19.48 -9.06
CA GLY A 93 10.05 19.54 -7.69
C GLY A 93 10.71 18.24 -7.23
N TRP A 94 10.85 18.10 -5.91
CA TRP A 94 11.58 17.02 -5.25
C TRP A 94 10.73 16.34 -4.19
N ARG A 95 10.93 15.05 -4.00
CA ARG A 95 10.23 14.23 -3.00
C ARG A 95 11.22 13.49 -2.12
N ARG A 96 10.92 13.37 -0.82
CA ARG A 96 11.60 12.42 0.05
C ARG A 96 11.27 11.01 -0.43
N VAL A 97 12.28 10.15 -0.51
CA VAL A 97 12.09 8.71 -0.70
C VAL A 97 12.48 7.95 0.54
N VAL A 98 11.76 6.87 0.81
CA VAL A 98 11.99 5.95 1.92
C VAL A 98 12.04 4.51 1.41
N PRO A 99 12.61 3.58 2.18
CA PRO A 99 12.58 2.16 1.86
C PRO A 99 11.14 1.67 1.67
N SER A 100 10.95 0.78 0.69
CA SER A 100 9.68 0.08 0.47
C SER A 100 9.94 -1.41 0.34
N PRO A 101 10.27 -2.06 1.46
CA PRO A 101 10.59 -3.49 1.47
C PRO A 101 9.33 -4.32 1.22
N ARG A 102 9.54 -5.55 0.73
CA ARG A 102 8.45 -6.47 0.43
C ARG A 102 7.78 -6.94 1.74
N PRO A 103 6.45 -6.93 1.83
CA PRO A 103 5.75 -7.49 2.97
C PRO A 103 5.91 -9.01 2.99
N LEU A 104 6.24 -9.56 4.15
CA LEU A 104 6.35 -11.01 4.35
C LEU A 104 5.13 -11.58 5.06
N GLU A 105 4.61 -10.87 6.06
CA GLU A 105 3.53 -11.35 6.91
C GLU A 105 2.79 -10.21 7.61
N ILE A 106 1.47 -10.36 7.73
CA ILE A 106 0.67 -9.54 8.64
C ILE A 106 0.69 -10.17 10.03
N VAL A 107 1.15 -9.44 11.05
CA VAL A 107 1.27 -9.97 12.42
C VAL A 107 -0.11 -10.32 12.99
N GLU A 108 -1.11 -9.47 12.78
CA GLU A 108 -2.47 -9.63 13.32
C GLU A 108 -3.37 -10.55 12.47
N LYS A 109 -2.82 -11.31 11.51
CA LYS A 109 -3.61 -12.11 10.55
C LYS A 109 -4.57 -13.10 11.23
N ASP A 110 -4.14 -13.71 12.34
CA ASP A 110 -4.94 -14.72 13.05
C ASP A 110 -6.09 -14.09 13.84
N VAL A 111 -5.84 -12.90 14.41
CA VAL A 111 -6.89 -12.09 15.08
C VAL A 111 -7.92 -11.65 14.05
N ILE A 112 -7.45 -11.14 12.91
CA ILE A 112 -8.27 -10.76 11.76
C ILE A 112 -9.13 -11.95 11.29
N ALA A 113 -8.53 -13.13 11.10
CA ALA A 113 -9.26 -14.32 10.64
C ALA A 113 -10.30 -14.77 11.68
N ALA A 114 -9.99 -14.68 12.97
CA ALA A 114 -10.93 -14.98 14.05
C ALA A 114 -12.13 -14.02 14.06
N ILE A 115 -11.90 -12.72 13.86
CA ILE A 115 -12.95 -11.70 13.76
C ILE A 115 -13.87 -12.01 12.58
N LEU A 116 -13.29 -12.25 11.39
CA LEU A 116 -14.06 -12.56 10.17
C LEU A 116 -14.90 -13.83 10.32
N LYS A 117 -14.38 -14.84 11.04
CA LYS A 117 -15.10 -16.09 11.32
C LYS A 117 -16.25 -15.92 12.33
N ALA A 118 -16.19 -14.89 13.18
CA ALA A 118 -17.14 -14.72 14.28
C ALA A 118 -18.51 -14.16 13.87
N GLY A 119 -18.70 -13.56 12.68
CA GLY A 119 -20.06 -13.34 12.15
C GLY A 119 -20.30 -12.19 11.14
N ASP A 120 -21.50 -12.28 10.53
CA ASP A 120 -21.97 -11.84 9.19
C ASP A 120 -21.99 -10.34 8.82
N HIS A 121 -21.41 -9.44 9.63
CA HIS A 121 -21.44 -7.98 9.37
C HIS A 121 -20.08 -7.29 9.52
N ALA A 122 -19.02 -8.09 9.52
CA ALA A 122 -17.64 -7.65 9.67
C ALA A 122 -17.01 -7.18 8.34
N LEU A 123 -17.33 -5.98 7.86
CA LEU A 123 -16.46 -5.23 6.93
C LEU A 123 -15.09 -4.89 7.57
N LEU A 124 -14.03 -5.68 7.37
CA LEU A 124 -12.74 -5.48 8.07
C LEU A 124 -11.78 -4.50 7.38
N ILE A 125 -11.16 -3.60 8.17
CA ILE A 125 -9.88 -2.94 7.82
C ILE A 125 -8.74 -3.71 8.42
N ALA A 126 -7.71 -3.88 7.60
CA ALA A 126 -6.36 -4.02 8.08
C ALA A 126 -5.39 -3.48 7.03
N ALA A 127 -4.10 -3.52 7.34
CA ALA A 127 -3.02 -3.09 6.45
C ALA A 127 -3.18 -1.64 5.93
N GLY A 128 -3.76 -0.77 6.76
CA GLY A 128 -3.94 0.65 6.42
C GLY A 128 -2.61 1.30 6.01
N GLY A 129 -2.53 1.82 4.79
CA GLY A 129 -1.30 2.41 4.26
C GLY A 129 -0.15 1.42 4.00
N GLY A 130 -0.42 0.12 3.99
CA GLY A 130 0.60 -0.94 3.94
C GLY A 130 0.93 -1.55 5.31
N GLY A 131 0.36 -1.00 6.39
CA GLY A 131 0.66 -1.39 7.78
C GLY A 131 2.04 -0.92 8.27
N ILE A 132 2.29 -1.07 9.56
CA ILE A 132 3.50 -0.57 10.23
C ILE A 132 4.65 -1.58 9.99
N PRO A 133 5.72 -1.21 9.26
CA PRO A 133 6.81 -2.15 8.99
C PRO A 133 7.59 -2.49 10.26
N VAL A 134 7.77 -3.78 10.50
CA VAL A 134 8.51 -4.33 11.64
C VAL A 134 9.46 -5.45 11.20
N VAL A 135 10.53 -5.65 11.96
CA VAL A 135 11.43 -6.81 11.82
C VAL A 135 11.30 -7.71 13.05
N ARG A 136 11.33 -9.04 12.85
CA ARG A 136 11.36 -10.01 13.94
C ARG A 136 12.75 -9.98 14.59
N ARG A 137 12.82 -9.80 15.91
CA ARG A 137 14.06 -9.96 16.69
C ARG A 137 13.76 -10.67 18.01
N GLY A 138 14.39 -11.82 18.23
CA GLY A 138 14.09 -12.66 19.37
C GLY A 138 12.59 -13.01 19.43
N ASN A 139 11.96 -12.72 20.56
CA ASN A 139 10.53 -13.00 20.80
C ASN A 139 9.61 -11.82 20.46
N GLY A 140 10.11 -10.74 19.85
CA GLY A 140 9.36 -9.52 19.61
C GLY A 140 9.52 -8.92 18.21
N PHE A 141 8.84 -7.80 18.02
CA PHE A 141 8.87 -7.01 16.80
C PHE A 141 9.46 -5.63 17.07
N HIS A 142 10.30 -5.14 16.16
CA HIS A 142 10.87 -3.80 16.23
C HIS A 142 10.49 -3.01 14.98
N GLY A 143 9.95 -1.80 15.17
CA GLY A 143 9.60 -0.90 14.07
C GLY A 143 10.84 -0.47 13.29
N VAL A 144 10.67 -0.31 11.97
CA VAL A 144 11.70 0.21 11.07
C VAL A 144 11.14 1.34 10.22
N GLU A 145 11.97 2.31 9.88
CA GLU A 145 11.57 3.44 9.01
C GLU A 145 11.45 2.99 7.56
N ALA A 146 10.25 2.56 7.18
CA ALA A 146 9.91 2.17 5.82
C ALA A 146 8.42 2.43 5.53
N VAL A 147 8.04 2.34 4.27
CA VAL A 147 6.63 2.32 3.84
C VAL A 147 6.41 1.10 2.97
N VAL A 148 5.66 0.14 3.49
CA VAL A 148 5.27 -1.06 2.74
C VAL A 148 4.26 -0.66 1.65
N ASP A 149 4.36 -1.26 0.47
CA ASP A 149 3.34 -1.04 -0.55
C ASP A 149 1.99 -1.64 -0.11
N LYS A 150 0.93 -0.83 -0.20
CA LYS A 150 -0.40 -1.20 0.26
C LYS A 150 -1.00 -2.36 -0.55
N ASP A 151 -0.75 -2.42 -1.85
CA ASP A 151 -1.36 -3.44 -2.71
C ASP A 151 -0.70 -4.80 -2.41
N LEU A 152 0.63 -4.82 -2.25
CA LEU A 152 1.37 -6.02 -1.80
C LEU A 152 0.99 -6.44 -0.38
N ALA A 153 0.86 -5.50 0.56
CA ALA A 153 0.47 -5.82 1.94
C ALA A 153 -0.94 -6.42 2.01
N SER A 154 -1.88 -5.86 1.25
CA SER A 154 -3.24 -6.39 1.14
C SER A 154 -3.26 -7.76 0.48
N ALA A 155 -2.37 -8.04 -0.49
CA ALA A 155 -2.23 -9.37 -1.06
C ALA A 155 -1.70 -10.41 -0.05
N VAL A 156 -0.70 -10.04 0.76
CA VAL A 156 -0.19 -10.88 1.86
C VAL A 156 -1.28 -11.14 2.89
N LEU A 157 -2.08 -10.13 3.23
CA LEU A 157 -3.23 -10.30 4.11
C LEU A 157 -4.25 -11.27 3.50
N ALA A 158 -4.69 -11.03 2.27
CA ALA A 158 -5.67 -11.83 1.55
C ALA A 158 -5.26 -13.31 1.51
N LYS A 159 -3.98 -13.58 1.21
CA LYS A 159 -3.41 -14.93 1.27
C LYS A 159 -3.41 -15.50 2.69
N GLY A 160 -2.99 -14.71 3.67
CA GLY A 160 -2.93 -15.11 5.09
C GLY A 160 -4.29 -15.51 5.68
N ILE A 161 -5.36 -14.84 5.24
CA ILE A 161 -6.74 -15.10 5.69
C ILE A 161 -7.51 -16.03 4.74
N ARG A 162 -6.88 -16.47 3.64
CA ARG A 162 -7.50 -17.27 2.57
C ARG A 162 -8.76 -16.62 1.98
N ALA A 163 -8.66 -15.33 1.65
CA ALA A 163 -9.74 -14.63 0.98
C ALA A 163 -10.06 -15.28 -0.37
N GLU A 164 -11.35 -15.41 -0.66
CA GLU A 164 -11.86 -15.97 -1.93
C GLU A 164 -11.74 -14.98 -3.08
N LEU A 165 -11.79 -13.68 -2.77
CA LEU A 165 -11.70 -12.59 -3.72
C LEU A 165 -10.73 -11.52 -3.22
N PHE A 166 -9.88 -11.04 -4.13
CA PHE A 166 -9.02 -9.88 -3.91
C PHE A 166 -9.29 -8.81 -4.96
N VAL A 167 -9.59 -7.58 -4.51
CA VAL A 167 -9.95 -6.45 -5.38
C VAL A 167 -9.01 -5.28 -5.13
N ILE A 168 -8.41 -4.77 -6.21
CA ILE A 168 -7.69 -3.49 -6.21
C ILE A 168 -8.56 -2.46 -6.92
N ILE A 169 -8.89 -1.37 -6.23
CA ILE A 169 -9.62 -0.24 -6.80
C ILE A 169 -8.62 0.88 -7.14
N THR A 170 -8.69 1.40 -8.36
CA THR A 170 -7.78 2.45 -8.87
C THR A 170 -8.55 3.47 -9.72
N ASP A 171 -7.89 4.57 -10.07
CA ASP A 171 -8.42 5.71 -10.84
C ASP A 171 -8.51 5.48 -12.36
N VAL A 172 -8.01 4.34 -12.85
CA VAL A 172 -8.16 3.89 -14.24
C VAL A 172 -9.16 2.74 -14.31
N SER A 173 -9.92 2.67 -15.40
CA SER A 173 -10.98 1.67 -15.55
C SER A 173 -10.45 0.26 -15.84
N LYS A 174 -9.27 0.12 -16.47
CA LYS A 174 -8.65 -1.16 -16.83
C LYS A 174 -7.13 -1.06 -16.79
N VAL A 175 -6.49 -2.22 -16.61
CA VAL A 175 -5.06 -2.39 -16.93
C VAL A 175 -4.89 -2.24 -18.44
N ALA A 176 -3.84 -1.56 -18.88
CA ALA A 176 -3.56 -1.39 -20.29
C ALA A 176 -2.09 -1.66 -20.60
N LEU A 177 -1.84 -2.34 -21.73
CA LEU A 177 -0.52 -2.39 -22.36
C LEU A 177 -0.28 -1.11 -23.14
N ARG A 178 0.99 -0.69 -23.24
CA ARG A 178 1.41 0.52 -23.95
C ARG A 178 0.64 1.76 -23.50
N TYR A 179 0.41 1.85 -22.18
CA TYR A 179 -0.37 2.93 -21.57
C TYR A 179 0.12 4.32 -22.01
N GLY A 180 -0.82 5.19 -22.41
CA GLY A 180 -0.54 6.54 -22.89
C GLY A 180 -0.10 6.63 -24.36
N LYS A 181 -0.01 5.51 -25.10
CA LYS A 181 0.26 5.51 -26.55
C LYS A 181 -1.02 5.40 -27.38
N PRO A 182 -1.02 5.85 -28.66
CA PRO A 182 -2.18 5.73 -29.54
C PRO A 182 -2.65 4.28 -29.77
N ASP A 183 -1.73 3.33 -29.64
CA ASP A 183 -1.95 1.90 -29.81
C ASP A 183 -2.10 1.15 -28.48
N ALA A 184 -2.47 1.86 -27.40
CA ALA A 184 -2.72 1.26 -26.09
C ALA A 184 -3.84 0.20 -26.17
N VAL A 185 -3.65 -0.91 -25.45
CA VAL A 185 -4.62 -2.01 -25.42
C VAL A 185 -5.09 -2.23 -23.99
N ASN A 186 -6.37 -1.98 -23.74
CA ASN A 186 -7.01 -2.29 -22.46
C ASN A 186 -7.24 -3.79 -22.34
N LEU A 187 -6.91 -4.34 -21.18
CA LEU A 187 -7.04 -5.76 -20.87
C LEU A 187 -8.32 -6.00 -20.07
N ASP A 188 -9.24 -6.77 -20.63
CA ASP A 188 -10.42 -7.27 -19.91
C ASP A 188 -10.08 -8.45 -19.01
N ARG A 189 -9.16 -9.29 -19.48
CA ARG A 189 -8.66 -10.45 -18.76
C ARG A 189 -7.14 -10.49 -18.81
N LEU A 190 -6.55 -11.01 -17.74
CA LEU A 190 -5.11 -11.19 -17.64
C LEU A 190 -4.81 -12.41 -16.75
N THR A 191 -4.09 -13.39 -17.26
CA THR A 191 -3.63 -14.53 -16.45
C THR A 191 -2.39 -14.15 -15.62
N PRO A 192 -2.07 -14.86 -14.52
CA PRO A 192 -0.82 -14.63 -13.77
C PRO A 192 0.44 -14.79 -14.64
N ALA A 193 0.43 -15.72 -15.60
CA ALA A 193 1.54 -15.93 -16.53
C ALA A 193 1.74 -14.74 -17.48
N GLU A 194 0.65 -14.21 -18.05
CA GLU A 194 0.70 -13.00 -18.87
C GLU A 194 1.11 -11.78 -18.05
N ALA A 195 0.62 -11.65 -16.82
CA ALA A 195 1.02 -10.59 -15.90
C ALA A 195 2.54 -10.59 -15.67
N ARG A 196 3.13 -11.75 -15.37
CA ARG A 196 4.60 -11.91 -15.24
C ARG A 196 5.32 -11.52 -16.52
N HIS A 197 4.85 -12.00 -17.66
CA HIS A 197 5.47 -11.72 -18.95
C HIS A 197 5.50 -10.21 -19.24
N HIS A 198 4.36 -9.53 -19.11
CA HIS A 198 4.26 -8.10 -19.37
C HIS A 198 5.01 -7.24 -18.33
N LEU A 199 5.05 -7.68 -17.06
CA LEU A 199 5.85 -7.03 -16.02
C LEU A 199 7.34 -7.10 -16.34
N GLN A 200 7.84 -8.27 -16.77
CA GLN A 200 9.23 -8.45 -17.22
C GLN A 200 9.56 -7.65 -18.49
N ALA A 201 8.56 -7.44 -19.35
CA ALA A 201 8.68 -6.58 -20.53
C ALA A 201 8.66 -5.08 -20.21
N GLY A 202 8.42 -4.69 -18.95
CA GLY A 202 8.43 -3.29 -18.51
C GLY A 202 7.20 -2.49 -18.93
N GLU A 203 6.07 -3.15 -19.23
CA GLU A 203 4.83 -2.50 -19.66
C GLU A 203 4.18 -1.66 -18.53
N PHE A 204 4.51 -1.94 -17.27
CA PHE A 204 3.84 -1.34 -16.11
C PHE A 204 4.80 -0.50 -15.25
N PRO A 205 4.52 0.80 -15.05
CA PRO A 205 5.40 1.68 -14.26
C PRO A 205 5.49 1.27 -12.77
N ALA A 206 6.71 1.16 -12.24
CA ALA A 206 7.00 0.74 -10.85
C ALA A 206 6.40 1.65 -9.76
N GLY A 207 6.05 2.90 -10.09
CA GLY A 207 5.44 3.85 -9.16
C GLY A 207 3.91 3.80 -9.07
N SER A 208 3.24 3.00 -9.91
CA SER A 208 1.78 2.97 -10.01
C SER A 208 1.22 1.58 -10.32
N MET A 209 1.18 1.18 -11.58
CA MET A 209 0.54 -0.06 -12.02
C MET A 209 1.42 -1.29 -11.77
N GLY A 210 2.75 -1.15 -11.81
CA GLY A 210 3.71 -2.24 -11.62
C GLY A 210 3.43 -3.08 -10.37
N PRO A 211 3.37 -2.49 -9.15
CA PRO A 211 3.08 -3.23 -7.92
C PRO A 211 1.72 -3.96 -7.95
N LYS A 212 0.71 -3.39 -8.63
CA LYS A 212 -0.60 -4.03 -8.78
C LYS A 212 -0.52 -5.29 -9.64
N ILE A 213 0.25 -5.25 -10.72
CA ILE A 213 0.45 -6.40 -11.60
C ILE A 213 1.39 -7.43 -10.97
N GLU A 214 2.37 -7.00 -10.18
CA GLU A 214 3.22 -7.90 -9.39
C GLU A 214 2.38 -8.77 -8.45
N VAL A 215 1.41 -8.18 -7.77
CA VAL A 215 0.43 -8.94 -6.97
C VAL A 215 -0.28 -9.99 -7.83
N ILE A 216 -0.77 -9.62 -9.02
CA ILE A 216 -1.46 -10.53 -9.93
C ILE A 216 -0.55 -11.68 -10.38
N ALA A 217 0.70 -11.37 -10.70
CA ALA A 217 1.71 -12.33 -11.12
C ALA A 217 2.02 -13.40 -10.05
N ASP A 218 1.93 -13.02 -8.77
CA ASP A 218 2.22 -13.89 -7.61
C ASP A 218 0.99 -14.65 -7.08
N LEU A 219 -0.22 -14.29 -7.52
CA LEU A 219 -1.47 -14.94 -7.11
C LEU A 219 -1.73 -16.20 -7.95
N ASP A 220 -1.12 -17.32 -7.58
CA ASP A 220 -1.39 -18.61 -8.25
C ASP A 220 -2.81 -19.18 -7.97
N THR A 221 -3.61 -18.61 -7.04
CA THR A 221 -4.85 -19.28 -6.52
C THR A 221 -6.03 -18.40 -6.06
N VAL A 222 -6.15 -17.11 -6.38
CA VAL A 222 -7.21 -16.24 -5.75
C VAL A 222 -8.29 -15.77 -6.73
N LEU A 223 -8.97 -16.68 -7.44
CA LEU A 223 -9.94 -16.25 -8.46
C LEU A 223 -11.32 -16.89 -8.41
N GLU A 224 -12.28 -16.10 -7.94
CA GLU A 224 -13.51 -15.80 -8.66
C GLU A 224 -13.80 -14.30 -8.61
N ALA A 225 -14.07 -13.67 -9.76
CA ALA A 225 -14.41 -12.25 -9.86
C ALA A 225 -15.93 -12.02 -9.78
N VAL A 226 -16.33 -10.98 -9.04
CA VAL A 226 -17.73 -10.54 -8.91
C VAL A 226 -18.27 -10.08 -10.27
N SER A 227 -19.07 -10.93 -10.91
CA SER A 227 -19.94 -10.69 -12.08
C SER A 227 -19.32 -10.17 -13.39
N GLY A 228 -18.04 -9.82 -13.45
CA GLY A 228 -17.29 -9.58 -14.71
C GLY A 228 -17.81 -8.46 -15.62
N ARG A 229 -18.59 -7.51 -15.10
CA ARG A 229 -19.26 -6.48 -15.94
C ARG A 229 -18.41 -5.21 -16.20
N ALA A 230 -17.25 -5.07 -15.56
CA ALA A 230 -16.29 -3.97 -15.75
C ALA A 230 -14.92 -4.32 -15.12
N GLY A 231 -13.86 -3.59 -15.49
CA GLY A 231 -12.50 -3.78 -14.95
C GLY A 231 -11.64 -4.80 -15.71
N THR A 232 -10.51 -5.16 -15.12
CA THR A 232 -9.65 -6.28 -15.57
C THR A 232 -9.86 -7.45 -14.60
N THR A 233 -10.27 -8.60 -15.13
CA THR A 233 -10.49 -9.84 -14.36
C THR A 233 -9.27 -10.75 -14.51
N ILE A 234 -8.76 -11.32 -13.43
CA ILE A 234 -7.72 -12.36 -13.57
C ILE A 234 -8.45 -13.68 -13.88
N ALA A 235 -7.96 -14.48 -14.83
CA ALA A 235 -8.59 -15.72 -15.29
C ALA A 235 -7.56 -16.81 -15.54
#